data_AF-A0A6S6SUX8-F1
#
_entry.id   AF-A0A6S6SUX8-F1
#
_cell.length_a   1.000
_cell.length_b   1.000
_cell.length_c   1.000
_cell.angle_alpha   90.00
_cell.angle_beta   90.00
_cell.angle_gamma   90.00
#
_symmetry.space_group_name_H-M   'P 1'
#
loop_
_entity.id
_entity.type
_entity.pdbx_description
1 polymer ?
#
loop_
_entity_poly.entity_id
_entity_poly.type
_entity_poly.pdbx_seq_one_letter_code
_entity_poly.pdbx_strand_id
1 'polypeptide(L)'
;MNYILKHFDNNLIKFTFNKTPRAGMTLEILEIYNEHKTFFPLNLDLENTALLSWIKSRTIPKNRAYVHKILMELNLSFDDIEGIVTISKSLSLNDCYWIVREDFEGLFTDYNLYDNDFNKTLSLWNVGESMA
;
A
#
# COMPACT_ATOMS: atom_id res chain seq x y z
N MET A 1 -11.64 6.87 2.13
CA MET A 1 -10.34 7.53 1.87
C MET A 1 -9.83 6.95 0.56
N ASN A 2 -9.34 7.79 -0.36
CA ASN A 2 -8.85 7.29 -1.63
C ASN A 2 -7.36 7.00 -1.56
N TYR A 3 -6.93 6.00 -2.32
CA TYR A 3 -5.55 5.58 -2.47
C TYR A 3 -5.19 5.53 -3.94
N ILE A 4 -3.89 5.64 -4.20
CA ILE A 4 -3.32 5.54 -5.53
C ILE A 4 -2.25 4.45 -5.50
N LEU A 5 -2.41 3.44 -6.34
CA LEU A 5 -1.32 2.56 -6.74
C LEU A 5 -0.43 3.32 -7.72
N LYS A 6 0.84 3.47 -7.37
CA LYS A 6 1.85 4.14 -8.19
C LYS A 6 2.99 3.21 -8.57
N HIS A 7 3.67 3.54 -9.67
CA HIS A 7 4.98 2.99 -10.04
C HIS A 7 5.99 4.14 -10.15
N PHE A 8 6.97 4.18 -9.25
CA PHE A 8 7.62 5.44 -8.86
C PHE A 8 6.55 6.50 -8.60
N ASP A 9 6.66 7.71 -9.14
CA ASP A 9 5.69 8.77 -8.90
C ASP A 9 4.54 8.80 -9.94
N ASN A 10 4.47 7.81 -10.84
CA ASN A 10 3.41 7.70 -11.84
C ASN A 10 2.17 7.03 -11.25
N ASN A 11 1.02 7.69 -11.33
CA ASN A 11 -0.26 7.13 -10.92
C ASN A 11 -0.70 6.03 -11.89
N LEU A 12 -1.13 4.88 -11.37
CA LEU A 12 -1.63 3.76 -12.18
C LEU A 12 -3.12 3.52 -11.97
N ILE A 13 -3.53 3.37 -10.71
CA ILE A 13 -4.92 3.08 -10.36
C ILE A 13 -5.31 3.84 -9.10
N LYS A 14 -6.38 4.62 -9.17
CA LYS A 14 -7.03 5.22 -8.01
C LYS A 14 -8.14 4.31 -7.51
N PHE A 15 -8.23 4.10 -6.21
CA PHE A 15 -9.21 3.21 -5.61
C PHE A 15 -9.58 3.63 -4.18
N THR A 16 -10.63 3.05 -3.63
CA THR A 16 -10.98 3.15 -2.20
C THR A 16 -11.13 1.76 -1.61
N PHE A 17 -10.75 1.62 -0.35
CA PHE A 17 -11.11 0.44 0.44
C PHE A 17 -12.51 0.60 1.02
N ASN A 18 -13.19 -0.53 1.18
CA ASN A 18 -14.52 -0.62 1.78
C ASN A 18 -14.53 -1.76 2.79
N LYS A 19 -15.10 -1.54 3.98
CA LYS A 19 -15.23 -2.58 5.01
C LYS A 19 -16.69 -2.84 5.27
N THR A 20 -17.12 -4.08 5.05
CA THR A 20 -18.50 -4.50 5.34
C THR A 20 -18.49 -5.61 6.40
N PRO A 21 -19.46 -5.63 7.34
CA PRO A 21 -19.53 -6.68 8.35
C PRO A 21 -19.67 -8.10 7.78
N ARG A 22 -20.21 -8.27 6.57
CA ARG A 22 -20.51 -9.58 5.97
C ARG A 22 -19.50 -10.04 4.92
N ALA A 23 -19.03 -9.15 4.05
CA ALA A 23 -18.09 -9.51 2.98
C ALA A 23 -16.62 -9.26 3.37
N GLY A 24 -16.38 -8.75 4.59
CA GLY A 24 -15.07 -8.32 5.02
C GLY A 24 -14.61 -7.09 4.24
N MET A 25 -13.32 -7.06 3.95
CA MET A 25 -12.69 -5.96 3.23
C MET A 25 -12.79 -6.16 1.72
N THR A 26 -13.33 -5.15 1.03
CA THR A 26 -13.40 -5.03 -0.42
C THR A 26 -12.68 -3.76 -0.89
N LEU A 27 -12.54 -3.62 -2.20
CA LEU A 27 -11.93 -2.47 -2.85
C LEU A 27 -12.79 -2.06 -4.04
N GLU A 28 -12.80 -0.77 -4.36
CA GLU A 28 -13.45 -0.22 -5.55
C GLU A 28 -12.45 0.62 -6.34
N ILE A 29 -12.23 0.28 -7.60
CA ILE A 29 -11.45 1.09 -8.55
C ILE A 29 -12.29 2.31 -8.95
N LEU A 30 -11.68 3.49 -8.81
CA LEU A 30 -12.30 4.78 -9.12
C LEU A 30 -11.78 5.35 -10.44
N GLU A 31 -10.49 5.14 -10.74
CA GLU A 31 -9.85 5.67 -11.94
C GLU A 31 -8.67 4.79 -12.36
N ILE A 32 -8.45 4.68 -13.67
CA ILE A 32 -7.33 3.95 -14.28
C ILE A 32 -6.59 4.91 -15.21
N TYR A 33 -5.31 5.17 -14.91
CA TYR A 33 -4.45 6.07 -15.67
C TYR A 33 -3.82 5.30 -16.84
N ASN A 34 -4.56 5.23 -17.96
CA ASN A 34 -4.21 4.43 -19.14
C ASN A 34 -2.93 4.90 -19.84
N GLU A 35 -2.53 6.17 -19.66
CA GLU A 35 -1.26 6.72 -20.13
C GLU A 35 -0.03 6.00 -19.56
N HIS A 36 -0.18 5.34 -18.40
CA HIS A 36 0.89 4.60 -17.73
C HIS A 36 0.71 3.08 -17.84
N LYS A 37 -0.13 2.59 -18.77
CA LYS A 37 -0.46 1.16 -18.91
C LYS A 37 0.74 0.23 -19.05
N THR A 38 1.84 0.70 -19.63
CA THR A 38 3.10 -0.05 -19.76
C THR A 38 3.78 -0.35 -18.41
N PHE A 39 3.43 0.40 -17.36
CA PHE A 39 3.93 0.23 -16.01
C PHE A 39 2.98 -0.56 -15.12
N PHE A 40 1.92 -1.17 -15.64
CA PHE A 40 1.05 -2.00 -14.81
C PHE A 40 1.75 -3.31 -14.44
N PRO A 41 1.51 -3.85 -13.22
CA PRO A 41 2.02 -5.16 -12.86
C PRO A 41 1.56 -6.23 -13.87
N LEU A 42 2.50 -7.03 -14.37
CA LEU A 42 2.27 -7.98 -15.49
C LEU A 42 1.08 -8.94 -15.29
N ASN A 43 0.74 -9.27 -14.05
CA ASN A 43 -0.33 -10.21 -13.70
C ASN A 43 -1.48 -9.53 -12.93
N LEU A 44 -1.71 -8.23 -13.13
CA LEU A 44 -2.80 -7.50 -12.50
C LEU A 44 -3.95 -7.29 -13.49
N ASP A 45 -5.05 -8.01 -13.26
CA ASP A 45 -6.32 -7.73 -13.94
C ASP A 45 -6.96 -6.45 -13.38
N LEU A 46 -7.62 -5.69 -14.25
CA LEU A 46 -8.27 -4.41 -13.92
C LEU A 46 -9.66 -4.62 -13.29
N GLU A 47 -9.72 -5.52 -12.31
CA GLU A 47 -10.92 -5.83 -11.55
C GLU A 47 -10.70 -5.58 -10.06
N ASN A 48 -11.75 -5.13 -9.37
CA ASN A 48 -11.72 -4.81 -7.94
C ASN A 48 -11.15 -5.97 -7.08
N THR A 49 -11.56 -7.19 -7.36
CA THR A 49 -11.13 -8.41 -6.63
C THR A 49 -9.68 -8.77 -6.95
N ALA A 50 -9.26 -8.64 -8.20
CA ALA A 50 -7.90 -8.90 -8.64
C ALA A 50 -6.90 -7.91 -8.03
N LEU A 51 -7.23 -6.61 -8.03
CA LEU A 51 -6.42 -5.58 -7.38
C LEU A 51 -6.31 -5.82 -5.88
N LEU A 52 -7.42 -6.13 -5.20
CA LEU A 52 -7.37 -6.46 -3.78
C LEU A 52 -6.49 -7.69 -3.49
N SER A 53 -6.58 -8.73 -4.32
CA SER A 53 -5.75 -9.93 -4.20
C SER A 53 -4.27 -9.61 -4.39
N TRP A 54 -3.93 -8.81 -5.40
CA TRP A 54 -2.57 -8.35 -5.66
C TRP A 54 -2.01 -7.56 -4.48
N ILE A 55 -2.77 -6.60 -3.93
CA ILE A 55 -2.38 -5.83 -2.73
C ILE A 55 -2.13 -6.76 -1.55
N LYS A 56 -3.05 -7.69 -1.27
CA LYS A 56 -2.92 -8.66 -0.17
C LYS A 56 -1.67 -9.53 -0.33
N SER A 57 -1.38 -10.00 -1.54
CA SER A 57 -0.22 -10.85 -1.81
C SER A 57 1.12 -10.20 -1.47
N ARG A 58 1.18 -8.87 -1.53
CA ARG A 58 2.36 -8.05 -1.21
C ARG A 58 2.39 -7.59 0.23
N THR A 59 1.22 -7.24 0.76
CA THR A 59 1.07 -6.65 2.10
C THR A 59 1.16 -7.71 3.20
N ILE A 60 0.74 -8.95 2.93
CA ILE A 60 0.77 -10.03 3.91
C ILE A 60 2.19 -10.59 4.03
N PRO A 61 2.87 -10.41 5.17
CA PRO A 61 4.26 -10.82 5.33
C PRO A 61 4.42 -12.34 5.44
N LYS A 62 5.50 -12.87 4.85
CA LYS A 62 5.85 -14.30 4.93
C LYS A 62 6.41 -14.69 6.30
N ASN A 63 7.22 -13.83 6.93
CA ASN A 63 7.77 -14.07 8.28
C ASN A 63 6.79 -13.55 9.36
N ARG A 64 5.73 -14.32 9.61
CA ARG A 64 4.62 -13.89 10.46
C ARG A 64 5.01 -13.60 11.91
N ALA A 65 5.98 -14.31 12.49
CA ALA A 65 6.33 -14.13 13.91
C ALA A 65 6.98 -12.76 14.20
N TYR A 66 7.89 -12.31 13.35
CA TYR A 66 8.53 -11.00 13.48
C TYR A 66 7.54 -9.87 13.17
N VAL A 67 6.81 -9.98 12.06
CA VAL A 67 5.89 -8.92 11.66
C VAL A 67 4.68 -8.83 12.57
N HIS A 68 4.25 -9.92 13.20
CA HIS A 68 3.17 -9.86 14.20
C HIS A 68 3.51 -8.92 15.36
N LYS A 69 4.75 -8.90 15.84
CA LYS A 69 5.17 -7.97 16.90
C LYS A 69 5.07 -6.51 16.43
N ILE A 70 5.57 -6.22 15.24
CA ILE A 70 5.50 -4.88 14.63
C ILE A 70 4.04 -4.44 14.48
N LEU A 71 3.16 -5.31 13.96
CA LEU A 71 1.75 -5.00 13.82
C LEU A 71 1.06 -4.74 15.16
N MET A 72 1.37 -5.54 16.20
CA MET A 72 0.82 -5.31 17.54
C MET A 72 1.28 -3.98 18.14
N GLU A 73 2.54 -3.58 17.95
CA GLU A 73 3.05 -2.27 18.38
C GLU A 73 2.34 -1.10 17.67
N LEU A 74 1.84 -1.34 16.45
CA LEU A 74 1.07 -0.39 15.65
C LEU A 74 -0.45 -0.51 15.85
N ASN A 75 -0.92 -1.32 16.81
CA ASN A 75 -2.34 -1.65 17.04
C ASN A 75 -3.07 -2.23 15.81
N LEU A 76 -2.35 -2.88 14.89
CA LEU A 76 -2.86 -3.51 13.70
C LEU A 76 -3.01 -5.03 13.85
N SER A 77 -3.97 -5.60 13.13
CA SER A 77 -4.07 -7.05 12.91
C SER A 77 -3.75 -7.39 11.45
N PHE A 78 -3.47 -8.66 11.17
CA PHE A 78 -3.23 -9.14 9.80
C PHE A 78 -4.43 -8.97 8.87
N ASP A 79 -5.65 -8.85 9.43
CA ASP A 79 -6.87 -8.65 8.65
C ASP A 79 -7.12 -7.17 8.32
N ASP A 80 -6.36 -6.26 8.94
CA ASP A 80 -6.46 -4.81 8.71
C ASP A 80 -5.59 -4.36 7.54
N ILE A 81 -5.93 -4.85 6.33
CA ILE A 81 -5.15 -4.58 5.12
C ILE A 81 -5.04 -3.08 4.83
N GLU A 82 -6.09 -2.30 5.09
CA GLU A 82 -6.07 -0.85 4.86
C GLU A 82 -5.08 -0.16 5.82
N GLY A 83 -5.12 -0.52 7.10
CA GLY A 83 -4.18 0.01 8.10
C GLY A 83 -2.73 -0.36 7.76
N ILE A 84 -2.47 -1.62 7.41
CA ILE A 84 -1.13 -2.07 7.02
C ILE A 84 -0.66 -1.33 5.76
N VAL A 85 -1.50 -1.18 4.75
CA VAL A 85 -1.16 -0.44 3.52
C VAL A 85 -0.88 1.04 3.83
N THR A 86 -1.67 1.67 4.69
CA THR A 86 -1.52 3.10 5.03
C THR A 86 -0.17 3.38 5.67
N ILE A 87 0.22 2.54 6.63
CA ILE A 87 1.49 2.65 7.33
C ILE A 87 2.64 2.24 6.39
N SER A 88 2.60 1.02 5.86
CA SER A 88 3.72 0.45 5.10
C SER A 88 3.89 0.96 3.67
N LYS A 89 2.86 1.64 3.15
CA LYS A 89 2.72 2.03 1.74
C LYS A 89 2.85 0.86 0.75
N SER A 90 2.70 -0.38 1.26
CA SER A 90 2.92 -1.62 0.50
C SER A 90 4.24 -1.66 -0.29
N LEU A 91 5.28 -1.02 0.26
CA LEU A 91 6.61 -0.96 -0.35
C LEU A 91 7.27 -2.35 -0.40
N SER A 92 8.12 -2.54 -1.39
CA SER A 92 8.82 -3.79 -1.68
C SER A 92 10.29 -3.49 -1.99
N LEU A 93 11.18 -4.43 -1.65
CA LEU A 93 12.59 -4.39 -2.09
C LEU A 93 12.76 -4.89 -3.52
N ASN A 94 11.75 -5.54 -4.10
CA ASN A 94 11.86 -6.24 -5.38
C ASN A 94 11.30 -5.44 -6.57
N ASP A 95 10.63 -4.32 -6.30
CA ASP A 95 9.93 -3.54 -7.31
C ASP A 95 9.70 -2.10 -6.86
N CYS A 96 9.23 -1.26 -7.78
CA CYS A 96 9.02 0.17 -7.55
C CYS A 96 7.54 0.54 -7.40
N TYR A 97 6.69 -0.42 -7.01
CA TYR A 97 5.28 -0.14 -6.74
C TYR A 97 5.05 0.19 -5.28
N TRP A 98 4.14 1.11 -5.06
CA TRP A 98 3.73 1.53 -3.74
C TRP A 98 2.31 2.11 -3.78
N ILE A 99 1.70 2.20 -2.61
CA ILE A 99 0.34 2.66 -2.43
C ILE A 99 0.37 3.77 -1.42
N VAL A 100 -0.19 4.91 -1.81
CA VAL A 100 -0.28 6.09 -0.94
C VAL A 100 -1.70 6.60 -0.92
N ARG A 101 -2.05 7.34 0.13
CA ARG A 101 -3.30 8.11 0.13
C ARG A 101 -3.26 9.13 -0.99
N GLU A 102 -4.42 9.47 -1.55
CA GLU A 102 -4.52 10.46 -2.63
C GLU A 102 -3.93 11.82 -2.24
N ASP A 103 -4.04 12.21 -0.97
CA ASP A 103 -3.54 13.47 -0.41
C ASP A 103 -2.05 13.44 -0.01
N PHE A 104 -1.34 12.35 -0.29
CA PHE A 104 0.06 12.21 0.08
C PHE A 104 1.00 12.81 -0.97
N GLU A 105 1.80 13.79 -0.56
CA GLU A 105 2.70 14.56 -1.45
C GLU A 105 4.16 14.05 -1.49
N GLY A 106 4.51 13.00 -0.74
CA GLY A 106 5.87 12.46 -0.75
C GLY A 106 6.22 11.77 -2.08
N LEU A 107 7.53 11.70 -2.38
CA LEU A 107 8.05 11.04 -3.59
C LEU A 107 8.61 9.66 -3.28
N PHE A 108 8.63 8.77 -4.28
CA PHE A 108 9.14 7.41 -4.11
C PHE A 108 10.59 7.40 -3.62
N THR A 109 11.42 8.34 -4.10
CA THR A 109 12.85 8.44 -3.72
C THR A 109 13.05 8.61 -2.21
N ASP A 110 12.10 9.25 -1.52
CA ASP A 110 12.22 9.56 -0.09
C ASP A 110 11.80 8.38 0.81
N TYR A 111 11.05 7.42 0.27
CA TYR A 111 10.41 6.35 1.04
C TYR A 111 10.83 4.94 0.63
N ASN A 112 11.45 4.76 -0.54
CA ASN A 112 11.78 3.43 -1.04
C ASN A 112 12.70 2.66 -0.08
N LEU A 113 12.52 1.35 0.02
CA LEU A 113 13.24 0.50 0.98
C LEU A 113 14.67 0.16 0.54
N TYR A 114 15.07 0.51 -0.69
CA TYR A 114 16.36 0.17 -1.24
C TYR A 114 17.42 1.21 -0.87
N ASP A 115 17.11 2.49 -1.07
CA ASP A 115 18.00 3.61 -0.78
C ASP A 115 17.86 4.12 0.67
N ASN A 116 16.73 3.84 1.34
CA ASN A 116 16.47 4.28 2.70
C ASN A 116 16.61 3.14 3.71
N ASP A 117 17.25 3.43 4.85
CA ASP A 117 17.35 2.49 5.97
C ASP A 117 15.93 2.12 6.45
N PHE A 118 15.65 0.81 6.52
CA PHE A 118 14.38 0.28 6.98
C PHE A 118 13.92 0.87 8.32
N ASN A 119 14.85 1.11 9.26
CA ASN A 119 14.54 1.71 10.56
C ASN A 119 14.16 3.19 10.44
N LYS A 120 14.74 3.90 9.48
CA LYS A 120 14.40 5.29 9.16
C LYS A 120 13.03 5.37 8.48
N THR A 121 12.72 4.45 7.57
CA THR A 121 11.41 4.38 6.91
C THR A 121 10.29 4.06 7.90
N LEU A 122 10.51 3.14 8.85
CA LEU A 122 9.56 2.85 9.94
C LEU A 122 9.32 4.08 10.84
N SER A 123 10.36 4.87 11.09
CA SER A 123 10.26 6.12 11.87
C SER A 123 9.45 7.20 11.14
N LEU A 124 9.62 7.32 9.82
CA LEU A 124 8.84 8.25 8.99
C LEU A 124 7.36 7.89 8.91
N TRP A 125 7.03 6.59 8.96
CA TRP A 125 5.63 6.14 9.05
C TRP A 125 4.95 6.57 10.35
N ASN A 126 5.70 6.69 11.45
CA ASN A 126 5.19 7.15 12.74
C ASN A 126 5.09 8.68 12.86
N VAL A 127 5.90 9.44 12.12
CA VAL A 127 5.96 10.91 12.25
C VAL A 127 4.92 11.62 11.35
N GLY A 128 4.50 10.98 10.26
CA GLY A 128 3.55 11.55 9.29
C GLY A 128 2.12 11.81 9.80
N GLU A 129 1.76 11.38 11.01
CA GLU A 129 0.44 11.65 11.63
C GLU A 129 0.48 12.78 12.67
N SER A 130 1.63 13.44 12.90
CA SER A 130 1.75 14.51 13.91
C SER A 130 1.54 15.94 13.37
N MET A 131 1.21 16.09 12.09
CA MET A 131 0.97 17.39 11.45
C MET A 131 -0.27 17.30 10.53
N ALA A 132 -1.44 17.08 11.13
CA ALA A 132 -2.76 17.43 10.56
C ALA A 132 -3.77 17.57 11.70
#